data_AF-A0A1H6K8D5-F1
#
_entry.id   AF-A0A1H6K8D5-F1
#
_cell.length_a   1.000
_cell.length_b   1.000
_cell.length_c   1.000
_cell.angle_alpha   90.00
_cell.angle_beta   90.00
_cell.angle_gamma   90.00
#
_symmetry.space_group_name_H-M   'P 1'
#
loop_
_entity.id
_entity.type
_entity.pdbx_description
1 polymer ?
#
loop_
_entity_poly.entity_id
_entity_poly.type
_entity_poly.pdbx_seq_one_letter_code
_entity_poly.pdbx_strand_id
1 'polypeptide(L)'
;MKSISKILMVITVLLSAANSFAQNQNEQHHNQGGTAQAKNIPSQNLSQLHAVFDKYFSIKDALVNADVNIASSNATELATVIKTVDMGELSPKEHTVWMKVMKELSLNTENISKSKDVVKQRRVFALLSKNVYELANASKQKTTMYYQNCPMYNDGKGANWLSKEEAVKNPYYGNKMLTCGNIIETIK
;
A
#
# COMPACT_ATOMS: atom_id res chain seq x y z
N MET A 1 -37.26 -1.02 45.59
CA MET A 1 -37.07 -2.42 46.05
C MET A 1 -35.70 -2.87 45.55
N LYS A 2 -34.67 -2.85 46.42
CA LYS A 2 -33.95 -4.03 46.97
C LYS A 2 -33.43 -4.97 45.86
N SER A 3 -32.17 -5.38 45.73
CA SER A 3 -30.97 -5.37 46.59
C SER A 3 -29.76 -5.82 45.71
N ILE A 4 -28.63 -5.11 45.62
CA ILE A 4 -27.33 -5.33 46.30
C ILE A 4 -26.75 -6.75 46.21
N SER A 5 -25.56 -6.88 45.57
CA SER A 5 -24.30 -7.47 46.11
C SER A 5 -23.22 -7.42 45.02
N LYS A 6 -22.19 -6.55 45.02
CA LYS A 6 -20.99 -6.44 45.87
C LYS A 6 -20.28 -7.77 46.15
N ILE A 7 -19.21 -8.05 45.39
CA ILE A 7 -17.96 -8.62 45.94
C ILE A 7 -16.79 -7.84 45.36
N LEU A 8 -16.00 -7.32 46.29
CA LEU A 8 -14.75 -6.58 46.14
C LEU A 8 -13.66 -7.56 46.57
N MET A 9 -12.58 -7.76 45.81
CA MET A 9 -11.28 -7.97 46.45
C MET A 9 -10.12 -7.62 45.53
N VAL A 10 -9.40 -6.62 46.01
CA VAL A 10 -8.14 -6.08 45.54
C VAL A 10 -7.03 -7.10 45.84
N ILE A 11 -6.17 -7.38 44.86
CA ILE A 11 -4.82 -7.87 45.13
C ILE A 11 -3.85 -6.96 44.38
N THR A 12 -3.43 -5.90 45.08
CA THR A 12 -2.18 -5.18 44.83
C THR A 12 -1.03 -6.06 45.29
N VAL A 13 -0.12 -6.41 44.37
CA VAL A 13 1.26 -6.81 44.74
C VAL A 13 2.20 -5.77 44.16
N LEU A 14 2.92 -5.14 45.08
CA LEU A 14 4.00 -4.19 44.91
C LEU A 14 5.34 -4.93 45.14
N LEU A 15 6.43 -4.32 44.66
CA LEU A 15 7.86 -4.68 44.80
C LEU A 15 8.38 -5.74 43.82
N SER A 16 9.56 -5.61 43.20
CA SER A 16 10.67 -4.66 43.39
C SER A 16 11.64 -4.80 42.20
N ALA A 17 12.23 -3.69 41.76
CA ALA A 17 13.36 -3.71 40.84
C ALA A 17 14.60 -4.25 41.54
N ALA A 18 15.33 -5.14 40.88
CA ALA A 18 16.70 -5.48 41.22
C ALA A 18 17.54 -5.41 39.93
N ASN A 19 18.30 -4.33 39.79
CA ASN A 19 19.42 -4.26 38.87
C ASN A 19 20.46 -5.28 39.33
N SER A 20 20.84 -6.21 38.46
CA SER A 20 22.08 -6.97 38.63
C SER A 20 23.17 -6.32 37.77
N PHE A 21 23.99 -5.51 38.43
CA PHE A 21 25.35 -5.21 37.98
C PHE A 21 26.19 -6.45 38.27
N ALA A 22 26.72 -7.09 37.23
CA ALA A 22 27.84 -8.01 37.35
C ALA A 22 29.07 -7.30 36.74
N GLN A 23 29.95 -6.78 37.61
CA GLN A 23 31.35 -6.55 37.26
C GLN A 23 32.07 -7.88 37.47
N ASN A 24 32.79 -8.37 36.45
CA ASN A 24 33.92 -9.26 36.68
C ASN A 24 35.10 -8.85 35.79
N GLN A 25 36.29 -8.98 36.36
CA GLN A 25 37.51 -8.27 36.05
C GLN A 25 38.26 -8.86 34.84
N ASN A 26 38.77 -7.93 34.03
CA ASN A 26 40.09 -7.86 33.41
C ASN A 26 40.97 -9.13 33.38
N GLU A 27 41.23 -9.65 32.19
CA GLU A 27 42.55 -10.17 31.81
C GLU A 27 42.91 -9.68 30.39
N GLN A 28 44.10 -9.08 30.28
CA GLN A 28 44.68 -8.56 29.06
C GLN A 28 45.31 -9.69 28.24
N HIS A 29 45.02 -9.74 26.94
CA HIS A 29 45.91 -10.39 25.97
C HIS A 29 45.94 -9.60 24.65
N HIS A 30 47.15 -9.20 24.26
CA HIS A 30 47.54 -8.64 22.96
C HIS A 30 47.05 -9.54 21.80
N ASN A 31 46.43 -8.99 20.75
CA ASN A 31 46.95 -9.01 19.37
C ASN A 31 46.06 -8.21 18.38
N GLN A 32 46.71 -7.78 17.33
CA GLN A 32 46.34 -6.94 16.20
C GLN A 32 45.13 -7.41 15.37
N GLY A 33 44.48 -6.43 14.73
CA GLY A 33 44.00 -6.57 13.36
C GLY A 33 42.51 -6.86 13.18
N GLY A 34 41.81 -5.93 12.51
CA GLY A 34 40.52 -6.20 11.87
C GLY A 34 39.37 -5.37 12.42
N THR A 35 39.24 -4.15 11.91
CA THR A 35 37.96 -3.44 11.91
C THR A 35 36.93 -4.31 11.19
N ALA A 36 36.13 -5.06 11.95
CA ALA A 36 34.92 -5.68 11.43
C ALA A 36 33.96 -4.54 11.09
N GLN A 37 34.05 -4.05 9.85
CA GLN A 37 32.95 -3.33 9.22
C GLN A 37 31.73 -4.21 9.38
N ALA A 38 30.78 -3.75 10.21
CA ALA A 38 29.40 -4.19 10.12
C ALA A 38 29.01 -3.99 8.67
N LYS A 39 29.00 -5.10 7.92
CA LYS A 39 28.57 -5.16 6.54
C LYS A 39 27.13 -4.69 6.60
N ASN A 40 26.88 -3.43 6.23
CA ASN A 40 25.55 -2.90 5.99
C ASN A 40 24.89 -3.88 5.03
N ILE A 41 24.04 -4.76 5.60
CA ILE A 41 23.08 -5.49 4.82
C ILE A 41 22.28 -4.38 4.14
N PRO A 42 22.22 -4.29 2.80
CA PRO A 42 21.39 -3.29 2.18
C PRO A 42 20.00 -3.50 2.76
N SER A 43 19.48 -2.51 3.51
CA SER A 43 18.04 -2.43 3.63
C SER A 43 17.57 -2.48 2.19
N GLN A 44 16.77 -3.50 1.86
CA GLN A 44 16.04 -3.48 0.61
C GLN A 44 15.29 -2.15 0.64
N ASN A 45 15.81 -1.13 -0.05
CA ASN A 45 15.22 0.21 -0.06
C ASN A 45 13.88 0.03 -0.77
N LEU A 46 12.85 -0.27 0.02
CA LEU A 46 11.50 -0.44 -0.44
C LEU A 46 11.07 0.91 -1.00
N SER A 47 10.34 0.85 -2.12
CA SER A 47 9.84 2.05 -2.76
C SER A 47 9.06 2.92 -1.77
N GLN A 48 9.32 4.24 -1.81
CA GLN A 48 8.46 5.21 -1.13
C GLN A 48 7.03 5.22 -1.69
N LEU A 49 6.80 4.61 -2.87
CA LEU A 49 5.50 4.52 -3.51
C LEU A 49 4.57 3.48 -2.87
N HIS A 50 4.99 2.75 -1.82
CA HIS A 50 4.12 1.77 -1.15
C HIS A 50 2.78 2.38 -0.71
N ALA A 51 2.80 3.59 -0.16
CA ALA A 51 1.57 4.27 0.29
C ALA A 51 0.66 4.63 -0.89
N VAL A 52 1.23 4.98 -2.05
CA VAL A 52 0.50 5.21 -3.30
C VAL A 52 -0.20 3.92 -3.74
N PHE A 53 0.51 2.80 -3.74
CA PHE A 53 -0.05 1.50 -4.10
C PHE A 53 -1.14 1.07 -3.14
N ASP A 54 -0.93 1.21 -1.83
CA ASP A 54 -1.93 0.80 -0.84
C ASP A 54 -3.24 1.58 -0.98
N LYS A 55 -3.19 2.91 -1.17
CA LYS A 55 -4.41 3.69 -1.41
C LYS A 55 -5.05 3.40 -2.76
N TYR A 56 -4.25 3.14 -3.80
CA TYR A 56 -4.78 2.64 -5.07
C TYR A 56 -5.59 1.33 -4.89
N PHE A 57 -5.07 0.37 -4.12
CA PHE A 57 -5.78 -0.88 -3.84
C PHE A 57 -7.05 -0.65 -3.02
N SER A 58 -7.04 0.26 -2.04
CA SER A 58 -8.26 0.62 -1.30
C SER A 58 -9.34 1.22 -2.20
N ILE A 59 -8.98 2.02 -3.21
CA ILE A 59 -9.93 2.52 -4.22
C ILE A 59 -10.46 1.35 -5.06
N LYS A 60 -9.58 0.46 -5.55
CA LYS A 60 -9.97 -0.73 -6.31
C LYS A 60 -11.01 -1.56 -5.56
N ASP A 61 -10.74 -1.87 -4.29
CA ASP A 61 -11.61 -2.72 -3.46
C ASP A 61 -12.97 -2.06 -3.21
N ALA A 62 -12.99 -0.75 -2.98
CA ALA A 62 -14.25 -0.01 -2.89
C ALA A 62 -15.06 -0.09 -4.19
N LEU A 63 -14.42 0.00 -5.36
CA LEU A 63 -15.09 -0.06 -6.66
C LEU A 63 -15.59 -1.46 -7.02
N VAL A 64 -14.90 -2.52 -6.58
CA VAL A 64 -15.40 -3.90 -6.63
C VAL A 64 -16.75 -3.99 -5.90
N ASN A 65 -16.83 -3.41 -4.71
CA ASN A 65 -18.03 -3.37 -3.87
C ASN A 65 -19.05 -2.30 -4.28
N ALA A 66 -18.76 -1.51 -5.31
CA ALA A 66 -19.56 -0.36 -5.74
C ALA A 66 -19.80 0.70 -4.64
N ASP A 67 -18.90 0.79 -3.65
CA ASP A 67 -18.98 1.78 -2.59
C ASP A 67 -18.39 3.12 -3.04
N VAL A 68 -19.26 3.96 -3.58
CA VAL A 68 -18.91 5.28 -4.12
C VAL A 68 -18.25 6.17 -3.09
N ASN A 69 -18.74 6.16 -1.84
CA ASN A 69 -18.26 7.07 -0.80
C ASN A 69 -16.89 6.65 -0.29
N ILE A 70 -16.68 5.36 -0.07
CA ILE A 70 -15.36 4.83 0.32
C ILE A 70 -14.35 5.00 -0.82
N ALA A 71 -14.76 4.81 -2.08
CA ALA A 71 -13.89 5.08 -3.22
C ALA A 71 -13.46 6.56 -3.27
N SER A 72 -14.40 7.49 -3.08
CA SER A 72 -14.09 8.93 -3.01
C SER A 72 -13.18 9.27 -1.84
N SER A 73 -13.43 8.71 -0.65
CA SER A 73 -12.61 8.96 0.55
C SER A 73 -11.18 8.47 0.36
N ASN A 74 -11.01 7.23 -0.11
CA ASN A 74 -9.69 6.66 -0.39
C ASN A 74 -8.95 7.44 -1.49
N ALA A 75 -9.67 8.00 -2.47
CA ALA A 75 -9.07 8.87 -3.48
C ALA A 75 -8.61 10.22 -2.89
N THR A 76 -9.36 10.81 -1.95
CA THR A 76 -8.88 11.99 -1.21
C THR A 76 -7.59 11.68 -0.44
N GLU A 77 -7.52 10.53 0.22
CA GLU A 77 -6.31 10.11 0.93
C GLU A 77 -5.16 9.83 -0.03
N LEU A 78 -5.40 9.19 -1.18
CA LEU A 78 -4.40 9.02 -2.22
C LEU A 78 -3.88 10.37 -2.72
N ALA A 79 -4.73 11.38 -2.89
CA ALA A 79 -4.30 12.72 -3.28
C ALA A 79 -3.36 13.35 -2.25
N THR A 80 -3.59 13.11 -0.96
CA THR A 80 -2.67 13.52 0.11
C THR A 80 -1.34 12.78 0.02
N VAL A 81 -1.37 11.45 -0.14
CA VAL A 81 -0.16 10.63 -0.26
C VAL A 81 0.68 11.03 -1.48
N ILE A 82 0.06 11.33 -2.62
CA ILE A 82 0.77 11.78 -3.83
C ILE A 82 1.57 13.06 -3.55
N LYS A 83 1.03 13.99 -2.75
CA LYS A 83 1.70 15.25 -2.41
C LYS A 83 2.88 15.07 -1.46
N THR A 84 2.94 13.96 -0.72
CA THR A 84 4.01 13.68 0.24
C THR A 84 5.13 12.85 -0.34
N VAL A 85 5.05 12.42 -1.61
CA VAL A 85 6.14 11.70 -2.27
C VAL A 85 7.34 12.62 -2.42
N ASP A 86 8.44 12.25 -1.77
CA ASP A 86 9.72 12.93 -1.95
C ASP A 86 10.42 12.39 -3.20
N MET A 87 10.50 13.22 -4.23
CA MET A 87 11.13 12.86 -5.50
C MET A 87 12.64 12.60 -5.34
N GLY A 88 13.31 13.20 -4.34
CA GLY A 88 14.73 13.00 -4.08
C GLY A 88 15.06 11.60 -3.56
N GLU A 89 14.07 10.91 -3.01
CA GLU A 89 14.19 9.57 -2.42
C GLU A 89 13.71 8.45 -3.36
N LEU A 90 13.21 8.82 -4.55
CA LEU A 90 12.87 7.85 -5.59
C LEU A 90 14.14 7.31 -6.25
N SER A 91 14.16 6.02 -6.57
CA SER A 91 15.21 5.49 -7.43
C SER A 91 15.18 6.17 -8.81
N PRO A 92 16.28 6.20 -9.58
CA PRO A 92 16.31 6.87 -10.87
C PRO A 92 15.19 6.42 -11.83
N LYS A 93 14.86 5.12 -11.83
CA LYS A 93 13.78 4.56 -12.67
C LYS A 93 12.41 5.05 -12.20
N GLU A 94 12.15 5.03 -10.90
CA GLU A 94 10.90 5.54 -10.32
C GLU A 94 10.75 7.03 -10.56
N HIS A 95 11.81 7.82 -10.37
CA HIS A 95 11.79 9.25 -10.60
C HIS A 95 11.43 9.60 -12.05
N THR A 96 12.05 8.94 -13.03
CA THR A 96 11.72 9.14 -14.45
C THR A 96 10.25 8.85 -14.75
N VAL A 97 9.71 7.75 -14.23
CA VAL A 97 8.31 7.39 -14.48
C VAL A 97 7.36 8.28 -13.69
N TRP A 98 7.70 8.65 -12.45
CA TRP A 98 6.94 9.59 -11.63
C TRP A 98 6.75 10.92 -12.35
N MET A 99 7.82 11.51 -12.87
CA MET A 99 7.75 12.76 -13.63
C MET A 99 6.85 12.66 -14.86
N LYS A 100 6.79 11.49 -15.51
CA LYS A 100 5.91 11.23 -16.64
C LYS A 100 4.44 11.18 -16.23
N VAL A 101 4.11 10.55 -15.10
CA VAL A 101 2.72 10.22 -14.75
C VAL A 101 2.10 11.11 -13.69
N MET A 102 2.87 11.84 -12.89
CA MET A 102 2.39 12.52 -11.67
C MET A 102 1.21 13.48 -11.91
N LYS A 103 1.21 14.17 -13.06
CA LYS A 103 0.13 15.09 -13.44
C LYS A 103 -1.19 14.35 -13.62
N GLU A 104 -1.18 13.30 -14.44
CA GLU A 104 -2.36 12.48 -14.72
C GLU A 104 -2.75 11.63 -13.52
N LEU A 105 -1.78 11.15 -12.74
CA LEU A 105 -2.02 10.45 -11.48
C LEU A 105 -2.82 11.34 -10.51
N SER A 106 -2.39 12.59 -10.33
CA SER A 106 -3.05 13.58 -9.47
C SER A 106 -4.45 13.93 -9.98
N LEU A 107 -4.56 14.25 -11.28
CA LEU A 107 -5.84 14.62 -11.90
C LEU A 107 -6.88 13.51 -11.79
N ASN A 108 -6.51 12.27 -12.14
CA ASN A 108 -7.43 11.15 -12.10
C ASN A 108 -7.83 10.81 -10.66
N THR A 109 -6.91 10.92 -9.70
CA THR A 109 -7.22 10.75 -8.28
C THR A 109 -8.24 11.79 -7.80
N GLU A 110 -8.04 13.07 -8.14
CA GLU A 110 -8.96 14.16 -7.78
C GLU A 110 -10.35 14.00 -8.43
N ASN A 111 -10.40 13.51 -9.67
CA ASN A 111 -11.66 13.25 -10.36
C ASN A 111 -12.46 12.11 -9.69
N ILE A 112 -11.80 11.07 -9.18
CA ILE A 112 -12.47 10.00 -8.40
C ILE A 112 -12.99 10.55 -7.07
N SER A 113 -12.18 11.36 -6.36
CA SER A 113 -12.57 11.90 -5.05
C SER A 113 -13.81 12.79 -5.12
N LYS A 114 -13.95 13.57 -6.20
CA LYS A 114 -15.11 14.46 -6.43
C LYS A 114 -16.33 13.75 -7.01
N SER A 115 -16.17 12.61 -7.66
CA SER A 115 -17.29 11.90 -8.29
C SER A 115 -18.17 11.20 -7.27
N LYS A 116 -19.50 11.35 -7.43
CA LYS A 116 -20.53 10.61 -6.68
C LYS A 116 -21.24 9.54 -7.52
N ASP A 117 -20.65 9.21 -8.66
CA ASP A 117 -21.18 8.25 -9.63
C ASP A 117 -20.16 7.13 -9.83
N VAL A 118 -20.58 5.90 -9.55
CA VAL A 118 -19.73 4.70 -9.64
C VAL A 118 -19.24 4.44 -11.07
N VAL A 119 -20.05 4.72 -12.09
CA VAL A 119 -19.68 4.53 -13.50
C VAL A 119 -18.59 5.53 -13.88
N LYS A 120 -18.73 6.80 -13.46
CA LYS A 120 -17.69 7.82 -13.66
C LYS A 120 -16.42 7.47 -12.90
N GLN A 121 -16.52 7.06 -11.63
CA GLN A 121 -15.36 6.64 -10.84
C GLN A 121 -14.61 5.48 -11.51
N ARG A 122 -15.31 4.46 -12.02
CA ARG A 122 -14.72 3.33 -12.73
C ARG A 122 -14.00 3.73 -14.01
N ARG A 123 -14.59 4.66 -14.77
CA ARG A 123 -13.98 5.18 -16.00
C ARG A 123 -12.66 5.89 -15.70
N VAL A 124 -12.66 6.74 -14.68
CA VAL A 124 -11.45 7.45 -14.24
C VAL A 124 -10.46 6.49 -13.59
N PHE A 125 -10.92 5.47 -12.86
CA PHE A 125 -10.07 4.44 -12.25
C PHE A 125 -9.31 3.62 -13.31
N ALA A 126 -9.87 3.40 -14.50
CA ALA A 126 -9.14 2.78 -15.60
C ALA A 126 -7.93 3.64 -16.05
N LEU A 127 -8.09 4.97 -16.08
CA LEU A 127 -7.00 5.90 -16.37
C LEU A 127 -5.96 5.93 -15.23
N LEU A 128 -6.42 5.98 -13.98
CA LEU A 128 -5.57 5.91 -12.80
C LEU A 128 -4.73 4.62 -12.79
N SER A 129 -5.36 3.48 -13.10
CA SER A 129 -4.70 2.16 -13.12
C SER A 129 -3.55 2.09 -14.11
N LYS A 130 -3.67 2.75 -15.26
CA LYS A 130 -2.57 2.84 -16.22
C LYS A 130 -1.35 3.55 -15.62
N ASN A 131 -1.56 4.68 -14.95
CA ASN A 131 -0.48 5.46 -14.34
C ASN A 131 0.19 4.69 -13.19
N VAL A 132 -0.61 4.03 -12.35
CA VAL A 132 -0.10 3.23 -11.22
C VAL A 132 0.63 1.99 -11.70
N TYR A 133 0.18 1.36 -12.79
CA TYR A 133 0.90 0.26 -13.44
C TYR A 133 2.30 0.67 -13.92
N GLU A 134 2.44 1.84 -14.55
CA GLU A 134 3.76 2.32 -14.97
C GLU A 134 4.71 2.48 -13.77
N LEU A 135 4.20 3.02 -12.65
CA LEU A 135 4.97 3.13 -11.41
C LEU A 135 5.32 1.76 -10.82
N ALA A 136 4.37 0.82 -10.81
CA ALA A 136 4.61 -0.52 -10.28
C ALA A 136 5.75 -1.23 -11.03
N ASN A 137 5.81 -1.10 -12.36
CA ASN A 137 6.89 -1.64 -13.20
C ASN A 137 8.23 -0.91 -13.05
N ALA A 138 8.22 0.32 -12.56
CA ALA A 138 9.42 1.09 -12.26
C ALA A 138 9.99 0.78 -10.87
N SER A 139 9.18 0.23 -9.98
CA SER A 139 9.47 0.10 -8.55
C SER A 139 9.78 -1.35 -8.18
N LYS A 140 10.65 -1.56 -7.19
CA LYS A 140 10.81 -2.89 -6.57
C LYS A 140 9.67 -3.12 -5.59
N GLN A 141 8.97 -4.24 -5.73
CA GLN A 141 7.84 -4.58 -4.87
C GLN A 141 8.26 -5.57 -3.79
N LYS A 142 7.71 -5.41 -2.58
CA LYS A 142 7.83 -6.44 -1.54
C LYS A 142 6.81 -7.57 -1.74
N THR A 143 5.67 -7.21 -2.31
CA THR A 143 4.50 -8.07 -2.44
C THR A 143 4.22 -8.25 -3.91
N THR A 144 3.90 -9.49 -4.30
CA THR A 144 3.46 -9.79 -5.67
C THR A 144 2.20 -8.99 -6.01
N MET A 145 2.20 -8.42 -7.21
CA MET A 145 1.04 -7.75 -7.80
C MET A 145 0.65 -8.44 -9.10
N TYR A 146 -0.64 -8.63 -9.31
CA TYR A 146 -1.20 -9.21 -10.51
C TYR A 146 -1.79 -8.09 -11.36
N TYR A 147 -1.26 -7.90 -12.55
CA TYR A 147 -1.88 -7.04 -13.54
C TYR A 147 -2.97 -7.85 -14.24
N GLN A 148 -4.21 -7.39 -14.10
CA GLN A 148 -5.40 -8.09 -14.57
C GLN A 148 -6.11 -7.24 -15.63
N ASN A 149 -6.75 -7.89 -16.59
CA ASN A 149 -7.48 -7.26 -17.69
C ASN A 149 -8.94 -7.72 -17.70
N CYS A 150 -9.86 -6.81 -18.04
CA CYS A 150 -11.22 -7.13 -18.44
C CYS A 150 -11.40 -6.66 -19.89
N PRO A 151 -11.51 -7.58 -20.88
CA PRO A 151 -11.58 -7.20 -22.29
C PRO A 151 -12.92 -6.57 -22.67
N MET A 152 -13.99 -6.84 -21.91
CA MET A 152 -15.34 -6.38 -22.21
C MET A 152 -15.61 -4.93 -21.78
N TYR A 153 -14.76 -4.35 -20.93
CA TYR A 153 -15.00 -3.01 -20.40
C TYR A 153 -14.97 -1.92 -21.48
N ASN A 154 -15.71 -0.83 -21.26
CA ASN A 154 -15.69 0.39 -22.10
C ASN A 154 -15.93 0.07 -23.58
N ASP A 155 -17.07 -0.55 -23.87
CA ASP A 155 -17.50 -0.94 -25.22
C ASP A 155 -16.51 -1.90 -25.92
N GLY A 156 -15.97 -2.86 -25.16
CA GLY A 156 -15.03 -3.86 -25.68
C GLY A 156 -13.61 -3.36 -25.93
N LYS A 157 -13.29 -2.11 -25.53
CA LYS A 157 -11.91 -1.58 -25.58
C LYS A 157 -11.02 -2.16 -24.48
N GLY A 158 -11.64 -2.71 -23.46
CA GLY A 158 -10.99 -3.28 -22.29
C GLY A 158 -10.41 -2.24 -21.33
N ALA A 159 -10.00 -2.72 -20.16
CA ALA A 159 -9.18 -1.96 -19.21
C ALA A 159 -8.42 -2.91 -18.28
N ASN A 160 -7.33 -2.39 -17.71
CA ASN A 160 -6.44 -3.14 -16.84
C ASN A 160 -6.34 -2.51 -15.45
N TRP A 161 -6.14 -3.34 -14.44
CA TRP A 161 -5.89 -2.92 -13.06
C TRP A 161 -4.83 -3.79 -12.39
N LEU A 162 -4.23 -3.30 -11.31
CA LEU A 162 -3.38 -4.10 -10.44
C LEU A 162 -4.20 -4.70 -9.29
N SER A 163 -3.88 -5.92 -8.88
CA SER A 163 -4.47 -6.60 -7.73
C SER A 163 -3.38 -7.19 -6.83
N LYS A 164 -3.62 -7.20 -5.52
CA LYS A 164 -2.81 -8.00 -4.56
C LYS A 164 -3.25 -9.47 -4.51
N GLU A 165 -4.39 -9.79 -5.12
CA GLU A 165 -4.98 -11.13 -5.14
C GLU A 165 -4.88 -11.73 -6.55
N GLU A 166 -4.53 -13.02 -6.61
CA GLU A 166 -4.55 -13.79 -7.87
C GLU A 166 -5.96 -13.94 -8.42
N ALA A 167 -6.95 -14.13 -7.52
CA ALA A 167 -8.35 -14.20 -7.89
C ALA A 167 -8.81 -12.88 -8.55
N VAL A 168 -9.51 -13.01 -9.69
CA VAL A 168 -10.04 -11.86 -10.42
C VAL A 168 -11.26 -11.31 -9.67
N LYS A 169 -11.16 -10.05 -9.25
CA LYS A 169 -12.26 -9.24 -8.70
C LYS A 169 -12.35 -7.94 -9.48
N ASN A 170 -13.25 -7.91 -10.47
CA ASN A 170 -13.34 -6.85 -11.46
C ASN A 170 -13.89 -5.52 -10.88
N PRO A 171 -13.06 -4.46 -10.79
CA PRO A 171 -13.49 -3.18 -10.22
C PRO A 171 -14.44 -2.40 -11.14
N TYR A 172 -14.52 -2.74 -12.43
CA TYR A 172 -15.26 -2.00 -13.46
C TYR A 172 -16.72 -2.43 -13.60
N TYR A 173 -17.03 -3.69 -13.29
CA TYR A 173 -18.41 -4.18 -13.30
C TYR A 173 -18.91 -4.55 -11.89
N GLY A 174 -18.00 -4.71 -10.91
CA GLY A 174 -18.35 -5.17 -9.56
C GLY A 174 -19.15 -6.47 -9.62
N ASN A 175 -20.18 -6.59 -8.78
CA ASN A 175 -21.01 -7.80 -8.70
C ASN A 175 -21.67 -8.24 -10.01
N LYS A 176 -21.82 -7.35 -11.01
CA LYS A 176 -22.42 -7.71 -12.31
C LYS A 176 -21.55 -8.69 -13.11
N MET A 177 -20.23 -8.58 -13.01
CA MET A 177 -19.26 -9.42 -13.72
C MET A 177 -17.99 -9.57 -12.89
N LEU A 178 -18.13 -9.96 -11.63
CA LEU A 178 -17.06 -9.93 -10.63
C LEU A 178 -15.82 -10.72 -11.07
N THR A 179 -16.03 -11.87 -11.71
CA THR A 179 -14.97 -12.78 -12.18
C THR A 179 -14.55 -12.53 -13.63
N CYS A 180 -15.09 -11.49 -14.29
CA CYS A 180 -14.70 -11.17 -15.66
C CYS A 180 -13.31 -10.56 -15.70
N GLY A 181 -12.36 -11.34 -16.21
CA GLY A 181 -11.02 -10.89 -16.51
C GLY A 181 -10.00 -12.01 -16.44
N ASN A 182 -8.76 -11.67 -16.72
CA ASN A 182 -7.63 -12.59 -16.68
C ASN A 182 -6.38 -11.87 -16.18
N ILE A 183 -5.46 -12.63 -15.57
CA ILE A 183 -4.11 -12.14 -15.28
C ILE A 183 -3.36 -12.01 -16.60
N ILE A 184 -2.71 -10.88 -16.81
CA ILE A 184 -1.86 -10.60 -17.99
C ILE A 184 -0.39 -10.52 -17.60
N GLU A 185 -0.07 -10.14 -16.37
CA GLU A 185 1.31 -10.08 -15.89
C GLU A 185 1.36 -10.29 -14.36
N THR A 186 2.46 -10.84 -13.87
CA THR A 186 2.79 -10.93 -12.44
C THR A 186 4.04 -10.12 -12.16
N ILE A 187 3.91 -9.08 -11.34
CA ILE A 187 4.98 -8.15 -10.96
C ILE A 187 5.52 -8.57 -9.58
N LYS A 188 6.83 -8.68 -9.45
CA LYS A 188 7.54 -9.11 -8.22
C LYS A 188 8.67 -8.15 -7.88
#